data_AF-A0A1F3EA91-F1
#
_entry.id   AF-A0A1F3EA91-F1
#
_cell.length_a   1.000
_cell.length_b   1.000
_cell.length_c   1.000
_cell.angle_alpha   90.00
_cell.angle_beta   90.00
_cell.angle_gamma   90.00
#
_symmetry.space_group_name_H-M   'P 1'
#
loop_
_entity.id
_entity.type
_entity.pdbx_description
1 polymer ?
#
loop_
_entity_poly.entity_id
_entity_poly.type
_entity_poly.pdbx_seq_one_letter_code
_entity_poly.pdbx_strand_id
1 'polypeptide(L)'
;MKLLIVEDEKDILESYDRQINLFNIDNPECKFEADFCEKYEEAQENLGNDYDAVILDLKLSKTKVEYKGKELLKEIKSNLRYISYVITGNPEAIEEEKGNENVFFRIRVKGEENADFTKILDEITKIYKTGVTKILGNTGVIEDYLNNIFWNNLSNSVELWINDETRTPDQKEKSLLRYTVLHMQEYIDEELEKYHPNEFYISKPVKKNIFTGDIINYDSSRYIVLTPSCDIVLRENDLRNAERILFCKIKSLNETVKNFNQLNKDTGKTNDDRKRLYGYIKNSKQNYHFIPKGSSVEAGLIDFQDKLTISDSIVREKLLNKEIVRIATVSQPFLKEIISRYSNYYARQGSPDFNIEEVYDLLFQ
;
A
#
# COMPACT_ATOMS: atom_id res chain seq x y z
N MET A 1 -24.42 5.54 -0.31
CA MET A 1 -23.17 6.34 -0.37
C MET A 1 -23.54 7.72 0.09
N LYS A 2 -22.88 8.23 1.12
CA LYS A 2 -23.19 9.56 1.65
C LYS A 2 -22.30 10.59 0.98
N LEU A 3 -22.90 11.61 0.37
CA LEU A 3 -22.22 12.61 -0.43
C LEU A 3 -22.49 13.99 0.13
N LEU A 4 -21.45 14.75 0.42
CA LEU A 4 -21.57 16.16 0.77
C LEU A 4 -21.33 17.02 -0.48
N ILE A 5 -22.27 17.91 -0.82
CA ILE A 5 -22.15 18.82 -1.95
C ILE A 5 -22.16 20.26 -1.43
N VAL A 6 -21.10 21.00 -1.71
CA VAL A 6 -20.93 22.39 -1.28
C VAL A 6 -20.88 23.28 -2.52
N GLU A 7 -21.96 24.02 -2.76
CA GLU A 7 -22.15 24.89 -3.92
C GLU A 7 -23.18 25.96 -3.56
N ASP A 8 -22.87 27.22 -3.82
CA ASP A 8 -23.68 28.37 -3.39
C ASP A 8 -24.76 28.76 -4.40
N GLU A 9 -24.66 28.28 -5.64
CA GLU A 9 -25.66 28.48 -6.68
C GLU A 9 -26.77 27.43 -6.62
N LYS A 10 -27.97 27.85 -6.18
CA LYS A 10 -29.13 26.97 -6.02
C LYS A 10 -29.54 26.23 -7.30
N ASP A 11 -29.45 26.89 -8.47
CA ASP A 11 -29.80 26.27 -9.75
C ASP A 11 -28.86 25.10 -10.10
N ILE A 12 -27.59 25.19 -9.68
CA ILE A 12 -26.61 24.12 -9.83
C ILE A 12 -26.95 22.97 -8.88
N LEU A 13 -27.27 23.26 -7.62
CA LEU A 13 -27.70 22.25 -6.64
C LEU A 13 -28.94 21.48 -7.14
N GLU A 14 -29.96 22.17 -7.65
CA GLU A 14 -31.17 21.54 -8.21
C GLU A 14 -30.86 20.71 -9.47
N SER A 15 -29.83 21.08 -10.24
CA SER A 15 -29.34 20.28 -11.36
C SER A 15 -28.64 19.00 -10.87
N TYR A 16 -27.78 19.10 -9.85
CA TYR A 16 -27.10 17.97 -9.26
C TYR A 16 -28.06 16.98 -8.59
N ASP A 17 -29.06 17.48 -7.85
CA ASP A 17 -30.08 16.63 -7.23
C ASP A 17 -30.86 15.82 -8.27
N ARG A 18 -31.28 16.45 -9.37
CA ARG A 18 -31.93 15.71 -10.49
C ARG A 18 -31.04 14.63 -11.08
N GLN A 19 -29.75 14.91 -11.26
CA GLN A 19 -28.79 13.94 -11.81
C GLN A 19 -28.53 12.79 -10.83
N ILE A 20 -28.41 13.06 -9.53
CA ILE A 20 -28.33 12.01 -8.49
C ILE A 20 -29.57 11.14 -8.52
N ASN A 21 -30.76 11.73 -8.61
CA ASN A 21 -32.01 10.98 -8.66
C ASN A 21 -32.08 10.06 -9.89
N LEU A 22 -31.68 10.54 -11.07
CA LEU A 22 -31.58 9.72 -12.28
C LEU A 22 -30.53 8.61 -12.11
N PHE A 23 -29.34 8.94 -11.62
CA PHE A 23 -28.27 7.98 -11.38
C PHE A 23 -28.71 6.86 -10.42
N ASN A 24 -29.44 7.20 -9.37
CA ASN A 24 -29.96 6.26 -8.36
C ASN A 24 -31.05 5.33 -8.91
N ILE A 25 -31.80 5.77 -9.92
CA ILE A 25 -32.78 4.93 -10.64
C ILE A 25 -32.03 3.90 -11.49
N ASP A 26 -30.99 4.36 -12.20
CA ASP A 26 -30.20 3.51 -13.10
C ASP A 26 -29.27 2.54 -12.34
N ASN A 27 -28.86 2.88 -11.11
CA ASN A 27 -27.92 2.11 -10.29
C ASN A 27 -28.51 1.78 -8.90
N PRO A 28 -29.53 0.90 -8.82
CA PRO A 28 -30.24 0.63 -7.58
C PRO A 28 -29.39 -0.02 -6.49
N GLU A 29 -28.27 -0.66 -6.84
CA GLU A 29 -27.34 -1.31 -5.92
C GLU A 29 -26.36 -0.34 -5.26
N CYS A 30 -26.22 0.87 -5.79
CA CYS A 30 -25.26 1.86 -5.32
C CYS A 30 -25.84 3.27 -5.37
N LYS A 31 -26.69 3.57 -4.39
CA LYS A 31 -27.39 4.87 -4.31
C LYS A 31 -26.57 5.93 -3.58
N PHE A 32 -26.67 7.16 -4.06
CA PHE A 32 -26.22 8.36 -3.38
C PHE A 32 -27.33 8.95 -2.51
N GLU A 33 -26.97 9.29 -1.28
CA GLU A 33 -27.72 10.15 -0.37
C GLU A 33 -26.88 11.42 -0.24
N ALA A 34 -27.41 12.55 -0.71
CA ALA A 34 -26.66 13.79 -0.81
C ALA A 34 -27.18 14.83 0.17
N ASP A 35 -26.26 15.40 0.95
CA ASP A 35 -26.49 16.58 1.75
C ASP A 35 -25.92 17.80 1.01
N PHE A 36 -26.75 18.83 0.84
CA PHE A 36 -26.42 20.03 0.07
C PHE A 36 -26.21 21.21 1.01
N CYS A 37 -25.05 21.86 0.90
CA CYS A 37 -24.71 23.05 1.70
C CYS A 37 -24.48 24.25 0.79
N GLU A 38 -25.28 25.30 0.97
CA GLU A 38 -25.16 26.54 0.19
C GLU A 38 -24.13 27.52 0.77
N LYS A 39 -23.68 27.26 2.00
CA LYS A 39 -22.84 28.18 2.78
C LYS A 39 -21.62 27.47 3.33
N TYR A 40 -20.55 28.23 3.44
CA TYR A 40 -19.30 27.77 4.03
C TYR A 40 -19.50 27.27 5.46
N GLU A 41 -20.23 28.02 6.29
CA GLU A 41 -20.39 27.69 7.71
C GLU A 41 -21.15 26.37 7.91
N GLU A 42 -22.18 26.14 7.08
CA GLU A 42 -22.94 24.90 7.06
C GLU A 42 -22.09 23.72 6.59
N ALA A 43 -21.28 23.92 5.55
CA ALA A 43 -20.34 22.91 5.07
C ALA A 43 -19.31 22.56 6.16
N GLN A 44 -18.77 23.57 6.85
CA GLN A 44 -17.81 23.36 7.93
C GLN A 44 -18.41 22.58 9.11
N GLU A 45 -19.66 22.85 9.48
CA GLU A 45 -20.37 22.07 10.52
C GLU A 45 -20.63 20.62 10.11
N ASN A 46 -20.79 20.38 8.81
CA ASN A 46 -21.00 19.04 8.27
C ASN A 46 -19.70 18.26 8.02
N LEU A 47 -18.57 18.93 7.78
CA LEU A 47 -17.28 18.28 7.68
C LEU A 47 -16.97 17.52 8.98
N GLY A 48 -16.49 16.28 8.85
CA GLY A 48 -16.26 15.38 9.97
C GLY A 48 -17.38 14.35 10.18
N ASN A 49 -18.58 14.60 9.64
CA ASN A 49 -19.63 13.59 9.59
C ASN A 49 -19.23 12.41 8.69
N ASP A 50 -20.02 11.34 8.77
CA ASP A 50 -19.79 10.12 8.01
C ASP A 50 -20.18 10.30 6.53
N TYR A 51 -19.27 10.87 5.73
CA TYR A 51 -19.41 10.99 4.28
C TYR A 51 -18.39 10.10 3.55
N ASP A 52 -18.81 9.51 2.43
CA ASP A 52 -17.92 8.75 1.54
C ASP A 52 -17.14 9.69 0.60
N ALA A 53 -17.81 10.77 0.17
CA ALA A 53 -17.30 11.70 -0.82
C ALA A 53 -17.79 13.12 -0.56
N VAL A 54 -17.04 14.09 -1.10
CA VAL A 54 -17.36 15.50 -1.07
C VAL A 54 -17.11 16.14 -2.43
N ILE A 55 -18.05 16.97 -2.88
CA ILE A 55 -17.94 17.79 -4.08
C ILE A 55 -18.00 19.26 -3.66
N LEU A 56 -16.98 20.03 -4.03
CA LEU A 56 -16.77 21.40 -3.55
C LEU A 56 -16.68 22.37 -4.72
N ASP A 57 -17.45 23.46 -4.67
CA ASP A 57 -17.04 24.71 -5.32
C ASP A 57 -16.09 25.48 -4.41
N LEU A 58 -15.08 26.11 -5.01
CA LEU A 58 -14.16 27.00 -4.31
C LEU A 58 -14.82 28.35 -4.00
N LYS A 59 -15.66 28.86 -4.91
CA LYS A 59 -16.16 30.23 -4.85
C LYS A 59 -17.54 30.33 -4.20
N LEU A 60 -17.58 30.22 -2.88
CA LEU A 60 -18.83 30.37 -2.13
C LEU A 60 -19.22 31.87 -1.97
N SER A 61 -20.06 32.38 -2.88
CA SER A 61 -20.34 33.81 -3.11
C SER A 61 -20.98 34.58 -1.96
N LYS A 62 -21.53 33.89 -0.95
CA LYS A 62 -22.11 34.53 0.25
C LYS A 62 -21.06 35.03 1.24
N THR A 63 -19.77 34.89 0.93
CA THR A 63 -18.67 35.26 1.82
C THR A 63 -17.85 36.44 1.26
N LYS A 64 -17.34 37.29 2.16
CA LYS A 64 -16.51 38.46 1.78
C LYS A 64 -15.10 38.09 1.32
N VAL A 65 -14.70 36.83 1.47
CA VAL A 65 -13.37 36.30 1.16
C VAL A 65 -13.47 35.47 -0.11
N GLU A 66 -12.69 35.82 -1.13
CA GLU A 66 -12.65 35.07 -2.37
C GLU A 66 -12.07 33.67 -2.13
N TYR A 67 -12.71 32.64 -2.69
CA TYR A 67 -12.29 31.23 -2.61
C TYR A 67 -12.28 30.59 -1.21
N LYS A 68 -13.23 30.94 -0.33
CA LYS A 68 -13.32 30.36 1.02
C LYS A 68 -13.41 28.82 1.03
N GLY A 69 -13.89 28.18 -0.05
CA GLY A 69 -13.89 26.72 -0.21
C GLY A 69 -12.50 26.07 -0.16
N LYS A 70 -11.40 26.83 -0.34
CA LYS A 70 -10.03 26.35 -0.13
C LYS A 70 -9.76 25.94 1.32
N GLU A 71 -10.38 26.61 2.28
CA GLU A 71 -10.21 26.29 3.70
C GLU A 71 -10.82 24.91 4.00
N LEU A 72 -12.00 24.62 3.44
CA LEU A 72 -12.64 23.29 3.50
C LEU A 72 -11.75 22.22 2.87
N LEU A 73 -11.20 22.49 1.68
CA LEU A 73 -10.29 21.56 1.01
C LEU A 73 -9.06 21.23 1.86
N LYS A 74 -8.48 22.25 2.52
CA LYS A 74 -7.34 22.08 3.41
C LYS A 74 -7.69 21.23 4.62
N GLU A 75 -8.85 21.45 5.22
CA GLU A 75 -9.37 20.65 6.33
C GLU A 75 -9.56 19.19 5.94
N ILE A 76 -10.19 18.94 4.78
CA ILE A 76 -10.39 17.59 4.25
C ILE A 76 -9.04 16.88 4.07
N LYS A 77 -8.08 17.51 3.40
CA LYS A 77 -6.76 16.90 3.15
C LYS A 77 -5.94 16.67 4.42
N SER A 78 -6.17 17.45 5.47
CA SER A 78 -5.40 17.36 6.71
C SER A 78 -5.96 16.32 7.67
N ASN A 79 -7.30 16.20 7.74
CA ASN A 79 -7.97 15.50 8.83
C ASN A 79 -8.96 14.43 8.38
N LEU A 80 -9.41 14.44 7.13
CA LEU A 80 -10.52 13.61 6.64
C LEU A 80 -10.05 12.72 5.48
N ARG A 81 -10.82 11.68 5.20
CA ARG A 81 -10.48 10.65 4.20
C ARG A 81 -11.57 10.51 3.14
N TYR A 82 -12.17 11.63 2.76
CA TYR A 82 -13.24 11.68 1.76
C TYR A 82 -12.69 11.63 0.33
N ILE A 83 -13.40 10.94 -0.56
CA ILE A 83 -13.19 11.10 -2.00
C ILE A 83 -13.60 12.51 -2.37
N SER A 84 -12.66 13.32 -2.85
CA SER A 84 -12.83 14.77 -2.96
C SER A 84 -12.77 15.23 -4.42
N TYR A 85 -13.81 15.92 -4.87
CA TYR A 85 -13.84 16.60 -6.16
C TYR A 85 -14.00 18.10 -5.94
N VAL A 86 -13.18 18.89 -6.61
CA VAL A 86 -13.35 20.34 -6.70
C VAL A 86 -13.87 20.68 -8.08
N ILE A 87 -15.04 21.30 -8.18
CA ILE A 87 -15.62 21.78 -9.45
C ILE A 87 -15.53 23.31 -9.46
N THR A 88 -14.63 23.88 -10.25
CA THR A 88 -14.36 25.33 -10.23
C THR A 88 -14.24 25.94 -11.62
N GLY A 89 -14.71 27.18 -11.77
CA GLY A 89 -14.48 27.99 -12.97
C GLY A 89 -13.11 28.69 -12.98
N ASN A 90 -12.40 28.72 -11.85
CA ASN A 90 -11.09 29.37 -11.75
C ASN A 90 -10.02 28.41 -11.16
N PRO A 91 -9.51 27.45 -11.95
CA PRO A 91 -8.55 26.46 -11.47
C PRO A 91 -7.19 27.04 -11.08
N GLU A 92 -6.85 28.25 -11.54
CA GLU A 92 -5.63 28.97 -11.15
C GLU A 92 -5.62 29.27 -9.64
N ALA A 93 -6.80 29.35 -9.02
CA ALA A 93 -6.91 29.56 -7.59
C ALA A 93 -6.26 28.42 -6.79
N ILE A 94 -6.23 27.17 -7.27
CA ILE A 94 -5.66 26.02 -6.54
C ILE A 94 -4.60 25.31 -7.38
N GLU A 95 -3.80 26.08 -8.11
CA GLU A 95 -2.76 25.56 -8.98
C GLU A 95 -1.72 24.72 -8.22
N GLU A 96 -1.43 25.10 -6.97
CA GLU A 96 -0.56 24.36 -6.06
C GLU A 96 -1.06 22.93 -5.77
N GLU A 97 -2.35 22.67 -5.94
CA GLU A 97 -2.97 21.36 -5.72
C GLU A 97 -3.08 20.49 -6.97
N LYS A 98 -2.90 21.05 -8.18
CA LYS A 98 -2.97 20.27 -9.43
C LYS A 98 -1.94 19.12 -9.45
N GLY A 99 -0.75 19.36 -8.89
CA GLY A 99 0.29 18.32 -8.77
C GLY A 99 -0.04 17.18 -7.79
N ASN A 100 -1.06 17.38 -6.95
CA ASN A 100 -1.49 16.42 -5.93
C ASN A 100 -2.72 15.60 -6.35
N GLU A 101 -3.27 15.83 -7.56
CA GLU A 101 -4.39 15.06 -8.08
C GLU A 101 -4.07 13.56 -8.12
N ASN A 102 -5.05 12.77 -7.71
CA ASN A 102 -4.98 11.32 -7.72
C ASN A 102 -6.41 10.75 -7.81
N VAL A 103 -6.59 9.46 -7.48
CA VAL A 103 -7.93 8.86 -7.56
C VAL A 103 -8.88 9.36 -6.47
N PHE A 104 -8.37 9.79 -5.30
CA PHE A 104 -9.16 10.31 -4.19
C PHE A 104 -9.31 11.84 -4.19
N PHE A 105 -8.56 12.55 -5.03
CA PHE A 105 -8.65 14.00 -5.13
C PHE A 105 -8.51 14.45 -6.58
N ARG A 106 -9.53 15.12 -7.12
CA ARG A 106 -9.52 15.63 -8.50
C ARG A 106 -10.08 17.04 -8.60
N ILE A 107 -9.57 17.80 -9.55
CA ILE A 107 -10.01 19.15 -9.88
C ILE A 107 -10.68 19.07 -11.26
N ARG A 108 -11.90 19.60 -11.35
CA ARG A 108 -12.72 19.66 -12.55
C ARG A 108 -13.02 21.11 -12.89
N VAL A 109 -12.83 21.48 -14.15
CA VAL A 109 -13.02 22.86 -14.61
C VAL A 109 -14.45 23.01 -15.13
N LYS A 110 -15.23 23.94 -14.56
CA LYS A 110 -16.62 24.19 -14.97
C LYS A 110 -16.68 24.43 -16.50
N GLY A 111 -17.53 23.68 -17.19
CA GLY A 111 -17.71 23.76 -18.64
C GLY A 111 -16.86 22.80 -19.49
N GLU A 112 -15.92 22.07 -18.88
CA GLU A 112 -15.17 21.01 -19.56
C GLU A 112 -15.89 19.64 -19.45
N GLU A 113 -15.60 18.74 -20.40
CA GLU A 113 -16.19 17.39 -20.46
C GLU A 113 -15.87 16.52 -19.24
N ASN A 114 -14.80 16.86 -18.51
CA ASN A 114 -14.35 16.19 -17.29
C ASN A 114 -15.12 16.65 -16.03
N ALA A 115 -15.86 17.76 -16.12
CA ALA A 115 -16.71 18.29 -15.05
C ALA A 115 -18.17 17.82 -15.17
N ASP A 116 -18.46 16.91 -16.10
CA ASP A 116 -19.74 16.23 -16.18
C ASP A 116 -20.01 15.50 -14.86
N PHE A 117 -21.08 15.92 -14.18
CA PHE A 117 -21.43 15.46 -12.85
C PHE A 117 -21.78 13.98 -12.83
N THR A 118 -22.39 13.43 -13.89
CA THR A 118 -22.69 11.99 -13.99
C THR A 118 -21.40 11.17 -14.02
N LYS A 119 -20.37 11.65 -14.75
CA LYS A 119 -19.05 11.00 -14.77
C LYS A 119 -18.36 11.05 -13.41
N ILE A 120 -18.53 12.13 -12.65
CA ILE A 120 -18.00 12.24 -11.29
C ILE A 120 -18.67 11.20 -10.38
N LEU A 121 -19.99 11.03 -10.45
CA LEU A 121 -20.72 9.99 -9.70
C LEU A 121 -20.23 8.58 -10.06
N ASP A 122 -19.98 8.30 -11.34
CA ASP A 122 -19.41 7.03 -11.81
C ASP A 122 -18.01 6.77 -11.24
N GLU A 123 -17.14 7.79 -11.23
CA GLU A 123 -15.79 7.70 -10.67
C GLU A 123 -15.84 7.45 -9.16
N ILE A 124 -16.67 8.18 -8.42
CA ILE A 124 -16.88 7.96 -6.97
C ILE A 124 -17.37 6.53 -6.72
N THR A 125 -18.35 6.06 -7.50
CA THR A 125 -18.92 4.71 -7.38
C THR A 125 -17.86 3.63 -7.57
N LYS A 126 -16.98 3.78 -8.58
CA LYS A 126 -15.88 2.82 -8.82
C LYS A 126 -14.93 2.72 -7.62
N ILE A 127 -14.61 3.86 -6.99
CA ILE A 127 -13.75 3.91 -5.80
C ILE A 127 -14.47 3.31 -4.60
N TYR A 128 -15.73 3.69 -4.37
CA TYR A 128 -16.54 3.16 -3.28
C TYR A 128 -16.67 1.63 -3.35
N LYS A 129 -16.87 1.09 -4.57
CA LYS A 129 -16.96 -0.37 -4.81
C LYS A 129 -15.67 -1.13 -4.47
N THR A 130 -14.52 -0.47 -4.29
CA THR A 130 -13.31 -1.11 -3.74
C THR A 130 -13.40 -1.41 -2.25
N GLY A 131 -14.37 -0.81 -1.54
CA GLY A 131 -14.51 -0.94 -0.08
C GLY A 131 -13.61 0.00 0.72
N VAL A 132 -12.75 0.80 0.07
CA VAL A 132 -11.78 1.65 0.77
C VAL A 132 -12.42 2.65 1.74
N THR A 133 -13.56 3.25 1.39
CA THR A 133 -14.27 4.18 2.29
C THR A 133 -14.92 3.45 3.47
N LYS A 134 -15.36 2.21 3.27
CA LYS A 134 -15.88 1.35 4.36
C LYS A 134 -14.79 0.92 5.34
N ILE A 135 -13.55 0.86 4.88
CA ILE A 135 -12.39 0.49 5.70
C ILE A 135 -11.84 1.73 6.44
N LEU A 136 -11.60 2.81 5.69
CA LEU A 136 -10.85 3.98 6.17
C LEU A 136 -11.72 5.17 6.59
N GLY A 137 -13.02 5.14 6.32
CA GLY A 137 -13.95 6.21 6.70
C GLY A 137 -14.02 6.44 8.21
N ASN A 138 -14.61 7.56 8.62
CA ASN A 138 -14.68 7.99 10.03
C ASN A 138 -15.46 7.01 10.94
N THR A 139 -16.23 6.09 10.36
CA THR A 139 -16.97 5.02 11.04
C THR A 139 -16.66 3.65 10.43
N GLY A 140 -15.52 3.54 9.75
CA GLY A 140 -15.13 2.33 9.02
C GLY A 140 -14.62 1.21 9.92
N VAL A 141 -14.33 0.06 9.30
CA VAL A 141 -13.86 -1.16 9.98
C VAL A 141 -12.65 -0.92 10.89
N ILE A 142 -11.73 -0.03 10.50
CA ILE A 142 -10.56 0.30 11.33
C ILE A 142 -10.98 0.97 12.65
N GLU A 143 -11.98 1.86 12.63
CA GLU A 143 -12.46 2.53 13.84
C GLU A 143 -13.17 1.54 14.77
N ASP A 144 -13.93 0.59 14.21
CA ASP A 144 -14.51 -0.52 14.98
C ASP A 144 -13.43 -1.36 15.66
N TYR A 145 -12.35 -1.72 14.94
CA TYR A 145 -11.21 -2.43 15.51
C TYR A 145 -10.54 -1.62 16.62
N LEU A 146 -10.28 -0.32 16.41
CA LEU A 146 -9.68 0.53 17.43
C LEU A 146 -10.55 0.60 18.70
N ASN A 147 -11.87 0.76 18.55
CA ASN A 147 -12.80 0.80 19.67
C ASN A 147 -12.82 -0.53 20.43
N ASN A 148 -12.85 -1.66 19.72
CA ASN A 148 -12.77 -2.99 20.33
C ASN A 148 -11.43 -3.25 21.03
N ILE A 149 -10.31 -2.84 20.43
CA ILE A 149 -8.99 -2.95 21.05
C ILE A 149 -8.92 -2.12 22.32
N PHE A 150 -9.46 -0.91 22.30
CA PHE A 150 -9.50 -0.04 23.46
C PHE A 150 -10.28 -0.68 24.62
N TRP A 151 -11.55 -1.05 24.38
CA TRP A 151 -12.44 -1.51 25.45
C TRP A 151 -12.21 -2.96 25.90
N ASN A 152 -11.74 -3.84 25.01
CA ASN A 152 -11.57 -5.26 25.34
C ASN A 152 -10.13 -5.60 25.74
N ASN A 153 -9.13 -4.80 25.37
CA ASN A 153 -7.72 -5.10 25.62
C ASN A 153 -7.00 -4.02 26.44
N LEU A 154 -6.96 -2.77 25.95
CA LEU A 154 -6.18 -1.71 26.59
C LEU A 154 -6.76 -1.30 27.95
N SER A 155 -8.07 -1.13 28.04
CA SER A 155 -8.79 -0.81 29.29
C SER A 155 -8.46 -1.79 30.43
N ASN A 156 -8.34 -3.07 30.11
CA ASN A 156 -8.09 -4.16 31.06
C ASN A 156 -6.61 -4.31 31.44
N SER A 157 -5.70 -3.68 30.68
CA SER A 157 -4.25 -3.83 30.85
C SER A 157 -3.51 -2.53 31.17
N VAL A 158 -4.21 -1.39 31.18
CA VAL A 158 -3.59 -0.06 31.36
C VAL A 158 -2.82 0.07 32.68
N GLU A 159 -3.27 -0.58 33.75
CA GLU A 159 -2.60 -0.56 35.06
C GLU A 159 -1.17 -1.09 35.00
N LEU A 160 -0.89 -2.09 34.15
CA LEU A 160 0.47 -2.61 33.95
C LEU A 160 1.42 -1.53 33.42
N TRP A 161 0.90 -0.63 32.58
CA TRP A 161 1.66 0.48 32.01
C TRP A 161 1.80 1.65 32.97
N ILE A 162 0.79 1.90 33.80
CA ILE A 162 0.83 2.91 34.87
C ILE A 162 1.94 2.53 35.88
N ASN A 163 1.95 1.27 36.30
CA ASN A 163 2.87 0.75 37.33
C ASN A 163 4.29 0.46 36.80
N ASP A 164 4.55 0.56 35.49
CA ASP A 164 5.88 0.38 34.92
C ASP A 164 6.79 1.60 35.19
N GLU A 165 7.64 1.52 36.21
CA GLU A 165 8.61 2.60 36.50
C GLU A 165 9.91 2.49 35.68
N THR A 166 10.10 1.44 34.89
CA THR A 166 11.35 1.18 34.16
C THR A 166 11.44 1.90 32.82
N ARG A 167 10.30 2.34 32.27
CA ARG A 167 10.20 3.02 30.98
C ARG A 167 9.80 4.48 31.15
N THR A 168 10.42 5.33 30.33
CA THR A 168 10.00 6.73 30.17
C THR A 168 8.61 6.82 29.52
N PRO A 169 7.90 7.95 29.67
CA PRO A 169 6.60 8.16 29.01
C PRO A 169 6.62 7.92 27.49
N ASP A 170 7.63 8.44 26.78
CA ASP A 170 7.79 8.24 25.33
C ASP A 170 8.02 6.76 24.96
N GLN A 171 8.78 6.01 25.76
CA GLN A 171 8.96 4.57 25.55
C GLN A 171 7.67 3.79 25.77
N LYS A 172 6.85 4.18 26.76
CA LYS A 172 5.53 3.58 27.00
C LYS A 172 4.60 3.83 25.82
N GLU A 173 4.49 5.08 25.37
CA GLU A 173 3.65 5.47 24.24
C GLU A 173 4.02 4.69 22.96
N LYS A 174 5.31 4.64 22.62
CA LYS A 174 5.80 3.83 21.48
C LYS A 174 5.47 2.34 21.63
N SER A 175 5.47 1.81 22.84
CA SER A 175 5.17 0.39 23.11
C SER A 175 3.68 0.10 23.03
N LEU A 176 2.84 0.98 23.57
CA LEU A 176 1.38 0.93 23.46
C LEU A 176 0.91 1.05 22.01
N LEU A 177 1.55 1.92 21.22
CA LEU A 177 1.29 2.01 19.79
C LEU A 177 1.56 0.67 19.08
N ARG A 178 2.72 0.05 19.33
CA ARG A 178 3.03 -1.28 18.78
C ARG A 178 2.05 -2.33 19.26
N TYR A 179 1.68 -2.32 20.53
CA TYR A 179 0.72 -3.25 21.11
C TYR A 179 -0.66 -3.13 20.43
N THR A 180 -1.13 -1.92 20.18
CA THR A 180 -2.38 -1.65 19.46
C THR A 180 -2.34 -2.19 18.04
N VAL A 181 -1.25 -1.95 17.31
CA VAL A 181 -1.07 -2.45 15.94
C VAL A 181 -1.01 -3.99 15.90
N LEU A 182 -0.38 -4.62 16.90
CA LEU A 182 -0.34 -6.09 16.99
C LEU A 182 -1.75 -6.67 17.17
N HIS A 183 -2.56 -6.10 18.06
CA HIS A 183 -3.96 -6.52 18.19
C HIS A 183 -4.76 -6.32 16.90
N MET A 184 -4.59 -5.17 16.24
CA MET A 184 -5.23 -4.93 14.95
C MET A 184 -4.85 -5.98 13.92
N GLN A 185 -3.58 -6.43 13.92
CA GLN A 185 -3.14 -7.50 13.05
C GLN A 185 -3.86 -8.83 13.36
N GLU A 186 -4.07 -9.18 14.63
CA GLU A 186 -4.82 -10.38 15.00
C GLU A 186 -6.26 -10.36 14.48
N TYR A 187 -6.94 -9.21 14.53
CA TYR A 187 -8.28 -9.07 13.92
C TYR A 187 -8.26 -9.27 12.40
N ILE A 188 -7.19 -8.82 11.71
CA ILE A 188 -7.05 -8.97 10.27
C ILE A 188 -6.74 -10.43 9.88
N ASP A 189 -5.93 -11.12 10.69
CA ASP A 189 -5.48 -12.49 10.41
C ASP A 189 -6.57 -13.55 10.66
N GLU A 190 -7.73 -13.20 11.25
CA GLU A 190 -8.85 -14.13 11.47
C GLU A 190 -9.53 -14.58 10.16
N GLU A 191 -9.56 -13.72 9.13
CA GLU A 191 -10.27 -13.92 7.87
C GLU A 191 -9.32 -14.16 6.67
N LEU A 192 -8.35 -15.07 6.81
CA LEU A 192 -7.31 -15.25 5.78
C LEU A 192 -7.84 -15.90 4.47
N GLU A 193 -8.06 -15.07 3.46
CA GLU A 193 -8.10 -15.46 2.05
C GLU A 193 -6.69 -15.59 1.44
N LYS A 194 -6.61 -15.92 0.14
CA LYS A 194 -5.34 -15.86 -0.60
C LYS A 194 -4.94 -14.40 -0.80
N TYR A 195 -3.72 -14.07 -0.40
CA TYR A 195 -3.15 -12.73 -0.60
C TYR A 195 -3.20 -12.28 -2.07
N HIS A 196 -3.62 -11.03 -2.27
CA HIS A 196 -3.51 -10.32 -3.53
C HIS A 196 -2.05 -9.91 -3.80
N PRO A 197 -1.53 -9.98 -5.05
CA PRO A 197 -0.14 -9.62 -5.37
C PRO A 197 0.32 -8.23 -4.89
N ASN A 198 -0.60 -7.26 -4.83
CA ASN A 198 -0.28 -5.91 -4.35
C ASN A 198 0.02 -5.84 -2.84
N GLU A 199 -0.33 -6.87 -2.05
CA GLU A 199 -0.02 -6.94 -0.62
C GLU A 199 1.46 -7.30 -0.36
N PHE A 200 2.17 -7.77 -1.38
CA PHE A 200 3.57 -8.18 -1.26
C PHE A 200 4.52 -7.01 -0.96
N TYR A 201 4.18 -5.80 -1.39
CA TYR A 201 5.04 -4.63 -1.32
C TYR A 201 4.43 -3.48 -0.55
N ILE A 202 5.25 -2.84 0.27
CA ILE A 202 5.05 -1.48 0.75
C ILE A 202 5.83 -0.56 -0.19
N SER A 203 5.14 0.02 -1.16
CA SER A 203 5.72 0.94 -2.16
C SER A 203 5.98 2.32 -1.54
N LYS A 204 7.06 2.99 -1.96
CA LYS A 204 7.64 4.17 -1.29
C LYS A 204 8.05 3.82 0.15
N PRO A 205 9.26 3.24 0.33
CA PRO A 205 9.70 2.76 1.63
C PRO A 205 9.56 3.82 2.74
N VAL A 206 8.80 3.49 3.79
CA VAL A 206 8.49 4.41 4.91
C VAL A 206 9.72 4.64 5.81
N LYS A 207 10.52 3.59 6.03
CA LYS A 207 11.76 3.69 6.82
C LYS A 207 12.74 4.60 6.09
N LYS A 208 13.42 5.49 6.81
CA LYS A 208 14.43 6.41 6.22
C LYS A 208 15.66 5.68 5.69
N ASN A 209 16.08 4.62 6.38
CA ASN A 209 17.31 3.88 6.09
C ASN A 209 17.03 2.54 5.43
N ILE A 210 18.00 2.02 4.68
CA ILE A 210 17.93 0.69 4.08
C ILE A 210 17.78 -0.40 5.16
N PHE A 211 16.88 -1.35 4.94
CA PHE A 211 16.49 -2.38 5.89
C PHE A 211 16.31 -3.73 5.22
N THR A 212 16.26 -4.82 6.01
CA THR A 212 15.95 -6.16 5.52
C THR A 212 14.61 -6.18 4.78
N GLY A 213 14.58 -6.84 3.63
CA GLY A 213 13.40 -6.90 2.77
C GLY A 213 13.23 -5.69 1.84
N ASP A 214 14.09 -4.68 1.91
CA ASP A 214 14.08 -3.61 0.93
C ASP A 214 14.48 -4.11 -0.46
N ILE A 215 13.76 -3.64 -1.46
CA ILE A 215 14.11 -3.80 -2.87
C ILE A 215 14.75 -2.50 -3.35
N ILE A 216 15.93 -2.66 -3.96
CA ILE A 216 16.72 -1.57 -4.49
C ILE A 216 17.00 -1.73 -5.98
N ASN A 217 17.17 -0.60 -6.66
CA ASN A 217 17.87 -0.52 -7.93
C ASN A 217 19.34 -0.15 -7.66
N TYR A 218 20.25 -0.89 -8.27
CA TYR A 218 21.69 -0.63 -8.25
C TYR A 218 22.32 -1.24 -9.51
N ASP A 219 23.17 -0.48 -10.21
CA ASP A 219 23.89 -0.94 -11.40
C ASP A 219 22.98 -1.63 -12.45
N SER A 220 21.89 -0.93 -12.82
CA SER A 220 20.85 -1.41 -13.76
C SER A 220 20.18 -2.73 -13.38
N SER A 221 20.40 -3.23 -12.17
CA SER A 221 19.85 -4.47 -11.65
C SER A 221 19.02 -4.21 -10.40
N ARG A 222 18.13 -5.15 -10.10
CA ARG A 222 17.31 -5.13 -8.89
C ARG A 222 17.88 -6.08 -7.87
N TYR A 223 17.84 -5.70 -6.60
CA TYR A 223 18.29 -6.54 -5.50
C TYR A 223 17.32 -6.47 -4.32
N ILE A 224 17.26 -7.55 -3.55
CA ILE A 224 16.63 -7.57 -2.23
C ILE A 224 17.71 -7.62 -1.15
N VAL A 225 17.50 -6.88 -0.06
CA VAL A 225 18.38 -6.88 1.12
C VAL A 225 18.00 -8.04 2.04
N LEU A 226 18.95 -8.95 2.31
CA LEU A 226 18.73 -10.12 3.18
C LEU A 226 19.62 -10.14 4.43
N THR A 227 20.40 -9.09 4.71
CA THR A 227 21.07 -8.94 6.01
C THR A 227 20.03 -9.01 7.13
N PRO A 228 20.26 -9.78 8.21
CA PRO A 228 19.33 -9.88 9.33
C PRO A 228 18.91 -8.53 9.90
N SER A 229 17.65 -8.42 10.32
CA SER A 229 17.06 -7.18 10.80
C SER A 229 17.79 -6.64 12.04
N CYS A 230 18.19 -7.51 12.97
CA CYS A 230 18.94 -7.12 14.17
C CYS A 230 20.31 -6.49 13.85
N ASP A 231 20.91 -6.84 12.71
CA ASP A 231 22.24 -6.36 12.34
C ASP A 231 22.21 -5.10 11.47
N ILE A 232 21.10 -4.86 10.76
CA ILE A 232 20.95 -3.76 9.80
C ILE A 232 20.37 -2.48 10.42
N VAL A 233 19.75 -2.56 11.61
CA VAL A 233 19.22 -1.40 12.34
C VAL A 233 20.34 -0.41 12.65
N LEU A 234 20.08 0.89 12.45
CA LEU A 234 20.98 1.95 12.92
C LEU A 234 20.89 2.10 14.44
N ARG A 235 22.05 2.21 15.09
CA ARG A 235 22.20 2.51 16.51
C ARG A 235 22.36 4.01 16.74
N GLU A 236 22.40 4.43 17.99
CA GLU A 236 22.50 5.84 18.41
C GLU A 236 23.72 6.58 17.84
N ASN A 237 24.78 5.85 17.51
CA ASN A 237 25.98 6.37 16.86
C ASN A 237 25.92 6.34 15.31
N ASP A 238 24.73 6.16 14.75
CA ASP A 238 24.49 5.92 13.33
C ASP A 238 25.28 4.73 12.76
N LEU A 239 25.74 3.75 13.56
CA LEU A 239 26.40 2.55 13.06
C LEU A 239 25.47 1.33 13.06
N ARG A 240 25.84 0.33 12.25
CA ARG A 240 25.21 -0.99 12.17
C ARG A 240 26.15 -2.04 12.75
N ASN A 241 25.62 -3.17 13.18
CA ASN A 241 26.46 -4.35 13.46
C ASN A 241 27.00 -4.95 12.17
N ALA A 242 26.17 -4.98 11.13
CA ALA A 242 26.57 -5.48 9.84
C ALA A 242 27.59 -4.53 9.20
N GLU A 243 28.85 -4.93 9.17
CA GLU A 243 29.89 -4.23 8.40
C GLU A 243 29.66 -4.34 6.89
N ARG A 244 28.97 -5.43 6.47
CA ARG A 244 28.62 -5.71 5.07
C ARG A 244 27.15 -6.01 4.93
N ILE A 245 26.51 -5.40 3.93
CA ILE A 245 25.12 -5.59 3.60
C ILE A 245 25.01 -6.63 2.48
N LEU A 246 24.18 -7.65 2.70
CA LEU A 246 23.91 -8.74 1.78
C LEU A 246 22.71 -8.38 0.89
N PHE A 247 22.95 -8.49 -0.41
CA PHE A 247 21.99 -8.33 -1.49
C PHE A 247 21.88 -9.63 -2.27
N CYS A 248 20.67 -10.03 -2.66
CA CYS A 248 20.44 -11.07 -3.66
C CYS A 248 19.82 -10.45 -4.91
N LYS A 249 20.34 -10.81 -6.08
CA LYS A 249 19.85 -10.25 -7.35
C LYS A 249 18.44 -10.75 -7.66
N ILE A 250 17.60 -9.87 -8.17
CA ILE A 250 16.27 -10.18 -8.68
C ILE A 250 16.36 -10.23 -10.21
N LYS A 251 16.37 -11.45 -10.76
CA LYS A 251 16.39 -11.69 -12.20
C LYS A 251 15.02 -11.43 -12.81
N SER A 252 15.00 -10.87 -14.02
CA SER A 252 13.76 -10.80 -14.79
C SER A 252 13.31 -12.21 -15.19
N LEU A 253 12.00 -12.38 -15.37
CA LEU A 253 11.45 -13.67 -15.82
C LEU A 253 11.98 -14.05 -17.22
N ASN A 254 12.26 -13.06 -18.07
CA ASN A 254 12.84 -13.24 -19.40
C ASN A 254 14.27 -13.82 -19.38
N GLU A 255 15.06 -13.54 -18.34
CA GLU A 255 16.40 -14.11 -18.19
C GLU A 255 16.38 -15.60 -17.81
N THR A 256 15.30 -16.07 -17.17
CA THR A 256 15.27 -17.39 -16.53
C THR A 256 14.30 -18.36 -17.20
N VAL A 257 13.19 -17.88 -17.74
CA VAL A 257 12.17 -18.67 -18.43
C VAL A 257 12.35 -18.50 -19.93
N LYS A 258 12.73 -19.59 -20.61
CA LYS A 258 12.85 -19.62 -22.08
C LYS A 258 11.50 -19.25 -22.70
N ASN A 259 11.55 -18.49 -23.80
CA ASN A 259 10.37 -18.05 -24.55
C ASN A 259 9.29 -17.34 -23.71
N PHE A 260 9.64 -16.72 -22.57
CA PHE A 260 8.67 -16.08 -21.67
C PHE A 260 7.75 -15.10 -22.40
N ASN A 261 8.31 -14.26 -23.29
CA ASN A 261 7.54 -13.31 -24.10
C ASN A 261 6.53 -13.97 -25.07
N GLN A 262 6.62 -15.27 -25.33
CA GLN A 262 5.69 -16.02 -26.19
C GLN A 262 4.56 -16.69 -25.39
N LEU A 263 4.69 -16.77 -24.05
CA LEU A 263 3.69 -17.39 -23.17
C LEU A 263 2.40 -16.56 -23.01
N ASN A 264 2.41 -15.29 -23.46
CA ASN A 264 1.23 -14.45 -23.52
C ASN A 264 0.28 -14.81 -24.68
N LYS A 265 0.75 -15.61 -25.65
CA LYS A 265 -0.09 -16.21 -26.70
C LYS A 265 -0.80 -17.41 -26.11
N ASP A 266 -1.93 -17.83 -26.70
CA ASP A 266 -2.73 -18.98 -26.23
C ASP A 266 -1.93 -20.29 -26.33
N THR A 267 -1.06 -20.50 -25.35
CA THR A 267 -0.21 -21.66 -25.20
C THR A 267 -0.95 -22.65 -24.30
N GLY A 268 -1.14 -23.87 -24.81
CA GLY A 268 -1.83 -24.93 -24.08
C GLY A 268 -1.26 -25.14 -22.68
N LYS A 269 -2.11 -25.55 -21.72
CA LYS A 269 -1.72 -25.78 -20.32
C LYS A 269 -0.57 -26.81 -20.16
N THR A 270 -0.32 -27.62 -21.17
CA THR A 270 0.74 -28.63 -21.21
C THR A 270 2.12 -28.10 -21.64
N ASN A 271 2.22 -26.84 -22.08
CA ASN A 271 3.48 -26.21 -22.49
C ASN A 271 4.51 -26.21 -21.34
N ASP A 272 5.74 -26.65 -21.65
CA ASP A 272 6.78 -26.86 -20.63
C ASP A 272 7.32 -25.54 -20.05
N ASP A 273 7.41 -24.47 -20.84
CA ASP A 273 7.80 -23.15 -20.36
C ASP A 273 6.73 -22.57 -19.41
N ARG A 274 5.44 -22.82 -19.68
CA ARG A 274 4.33 -22.48 -18.77
C ARG A 274 4.39 -23.28 -17.47
N LYS A 275 4.62 -24.59 -17.53
CA LYS A 275 4.82 -25.44 -16.32
C LYS A 275 6.01 -24.95 -15.50
N ARG A 276 7.11 -24.58 -16.17
CA ARG A 276 8.30 -24.05 -15.52
C ARG A 276 8.02 -22.71 -14.82
N LEU A 277 7.30 -21.79 -15.46
CA LEU A 277 6.87 -20.53 -14.83
C LEU A 277 5.99 -20.78 -13.61
N TYR A 278 5.02 -21.70 -13.69
CA TYR A 278 4.22 -22.09 -12.52
C TYR A 278 5.07 -22.68 -11.39
N GLY A 279 6.09 -23.47 -11.72
CA GLY A 279 7.04 -23.98 -10.74
C GLY A 279 7.81 -22.86 -10.03
N TYR A 280 8.14 -21.78 -10.75
CA TYR A 280 8.72 -20.59 -10.14
C TYR A 280 7.74 -19.83 -9.26
N ILE A 281 6.50 -19.58 -9.73
CA ILE A 281 5.46 -18.90 -8.95
C ILE A 281 5.13 -19.67 -7.67
N LYS A 282 5.10 -21.01 -7.74
CA LYS A 282 4.92 -21.91 -6.59
C LYS A 282 6.19 -22.10 -5.77
N ASN A 283 7.27 -21.37 -6.08
CA ASN A 283 8.50 -21.42 -5.33
C ASN A 283 9.09 -22.85 -5.21
N SER A 284 8.91 -23.69 -6.22
CA SER A 284 9.32 -25.11 -6.20
C SER A 284 10.83 -25.32 -6.33
N LYS A 285 11.56 -24.38 -6.94
CA LYS A 285 13.03 -24.41 -6.98
C LYS A 285 13.61 -23.70 -5.77
N GLN A 286 14.43 -24.41 -4.99
CA GLN A 286 14.93 -23.91 -3.70
C GLN A 286 15.89 -22.72 -3.82
N ASN A 287 16.63 -22.62 -4.93
CA ASN A 287 17.60 -21.54 -5.16
C ASN A 287 16.96 -20.23 -5.65
N TYR A 288 15.64 -20.24 -5.90
CA TYR A 288 14.88 -19.08 -6.33
C TYR A 288 13.71 -18.77 -5.39
N HIS A 289 13.31 -17.51 -5.35
CA HIS A 289 12.02 -17.08 -4.79
C HIS A 289 11.35 -16.09 -5.74
N PHE A 290 10.11 -16.39 -6.12
CA PHE A 290 9.30 -15.55 -6.99
C PHE A 290 8.75 -14.36 -6.25
N ILE A 291 8.84 -13.20 -6.89
CA ILE A 291 8.19 -11.98 -6.44
C ILE A 291 7.21 -11.51 -7.52
N PRO A 292 5.99 -11.09 -7.14
CA PRO A 292 4.97 -10.70 -8.10
C PRO A 292 5.25 -9.34 -8.73
N LYS A 293 4.47 -8.97 -9.74
CA LYS A 293 4.41 -7.58 -10.20
C LYS A 293 3.60 -6.76 -9.20
N GLY A 294 4.11 -5.60 -8.81
CA GLY A 294 3.44 -4.60 -7.97
C GLY A 294 3.53 -3.21 -8.60
N SER A 295 3.05 -2.19 -7.88
CA SER A 295 2.92 -0.82 -8.41
C SER A 295 4.22 -0.19 -8.90
N SER A 296 5.37 -0.47 -8.27
CA SER A 296 6.69 0.06 -8.64
C SER A 296 7.73 -1.03 -8.95
N VAL A 297 7.33 -2.31 -8.95
CA VAL A 297 8.26 -3.45 -9.05
C VAL A 297 7.73 -4.46 -10.05
N GLU A 298 8.48 -4.75 -11.10
CA GLU A 298 8.14 -5.82 -12.04
C GLU A 298 8.28 -7.22 -11.39
N ALA A 299 7.56 -8.21 -11.91
CA ALA A 299 7.75 -9.58 -11.45
C ALA A 299 9.20 -10.07 -11.68
N GLY A 300 9.64 -11.02 -10.86
CA GLY A 300 11.01 -11.52 -10.96
C GLY A 300 11.30 -12.71 -10.05
N LEU A 301 12.56 -13.12 -10.05
CA LEU A 301 13.08 -14.20 -9.23
C LEU A 301 14.27 -13.70 -8.42
N ILE A 302 14.14 -13.68 -7.10
CA ILE A 302 15.30 -13.55 -6.22
C ILE A 302 16.15 -14.80 -6.43
N ASP A 303 17.39 -14.63 -6.88
CA ASP A 303 18.37 -15.71 -7.04
C ASP A 303 19.26 -15.77 -5.80
N PHE A 304 19.08 -16.79 -4.97
CA PHE A 304 19.86 -16.96 -3.74
C PHE A 304 21.33 -17.34 -4.01
N GLN A 305 21.67 -17.68 -5.26
CA GLN A 305 23.07 -17.90 -5.67
C GLN A 305 23.77 -16.59 -5.99
N ASP A 306 23.08 -15.68 -6.69
CA ASP A 306 23.61 -14.41 -7.20
C ASP A 306 23.59 -13.34 -6.09
N LYS A 307 24.64 -13.40 -5.26
CA LYS A 307 24.80 -12.58 -4.05
C LYS A 307 25.81 -11.47 -4.30
N LEU A 308 25.50 -10.30 -3.78
CA LEU A 308 26.39 -9.16 -3.72
C LEU A 308 26.50 -8.74 -2.25
N THR A 309 27.73 -8.54 -1.76
CA THR A 309 27.94 -7.92 -0.44
C THR A 309 28.71 -6.62 -0.60
N ILE A 310 28.22 -5.54 0.00
CA ILE A 310 28.84 -4.21 -0.06
C ILE A 310 29.06 -3.75 1.37
N SER A 311 30.18 -3.07 1.67
CA SER A 311 30.38 -2.50 3.01
C SER A 311 29.31 -1.46 3.33
N ASP A 312 28.91 -1.36 4.60
CA ASP A 312 27.88 -0.40 5.05
C ASP A 312 28.27 1.05 4.69
N SER A 313 29.55 1.41 4.84
CA SER A 313 30.07 2.73 4.46
C SER A 313 29.79 3.08 3.00
N ILE A 314 30.05 2.14 2.08
CA ILE A 314 29.82 2.33 0.64
C ILE A 314 28.32 2.36 0.34
N VAL A 315 27.52 1.51 1.00
CA VAL A 315 26.05 1.53 0.83
C VAL A 315 25.47 2.89 1.20
N ARG A 316 25.93 3.50 2.30
CA ARG A 316 25.50 4.84 2.73
C ARG A 316 25.87 5.90 1.71
N GLU A 317 27.13 5.91 1.26
CA GLU A 317 27.59 6.84 0.23
C GLU A 317 26.74 6.74 -1.04
N LYS A 318 26.49 5.51 -1.51
CA LYS A 318 25.68 5.26 -2.71
C LYS A 318 24.21 5.62 -2.55
N LEU A 319 23.65 5.50 -1.34
CA LEU A 319 22.29 5.98 -1.03
C LEU A 319 22.22 7.51 -1.09
N LEU A 320 23.22 8.21 -0.52
CA LEU A 320 23.30 9.67 -0.55
C LEU A 320 23.43 10.20 -1.98
N ASN A 321 24.27 9.53 -2.79
CA ASN A 321 24.48 9.88 -4.21
C ASN A 321 23.36 9.39 -5.15
N LYS A 322 22.32 8.73 -4.61
CA LYS A 322 21.20 8.14 -5.38
C LYS A 322 21.63 7.09 -6.42
N GLU A 323 22.80 6.47 -6.24
CA GLU A 323 23.23 5.32 -7.03
C GLU A 323 22.53 4.03 -6.60
N ILE A 324 22.20 3.93 -5.30
CA ILE A 324 21.27 2.95 -4.77
C ILE A 324 19.94 3.67 -4.52
N VAL A 325 18.88 3.19 -5.18
CA VAL A 325 17.53 3.74 -5.01
C VAL A 325 16.62 2.66 -4.44
N ARG A 326 16.03 2.93 -3.27
CA ARG A 326 15.04 2.05 -2.64
C ARG A 326 13.68 2.28 -3.27
N ILE A 327 13.06 1.22 -3.79
CA ILE A 327 11.81 1.32 -4.57
C ILE A 327 10.58 0.71 -3.87
N ALA A 328 10.80 -0.27 -3.00
CA ALA A 328 9.77 -0.92 -2.20
C ALA A 328 10.39 -1.66 -1.01
N THR A 329 9.56 -2.06 -0.05
CA THR A 329 9.91 -3.01 1.01
C THR A 329 8.95 -4.18 0.95
N VAL A 330 9.44 -5.42 1.06
CA VAL A 330 8.58 -6.60 1.16
C VAL A 330 7.82 -6.58 2.48
N SER A 331 6.50 -6.79 2.45
CA SER A 331 5.67 -6.83 3.65
C SER A 331 5.97 -8.06 4.52
N GLN A 332 5.65 -7.97 5.81
CA GLN A 332 6.16 -8.90 6.83
C GLN A 332 5.83 -10.39 6.58
N PRO A 333 4.61 -10.78 6.18
CA PRO A 333 4.29 -12.19 5.94
C PRO A 333 5.21 -12.84 4.89
N PHE A 334 5.39 -12.16 3.75
CA PHE A 334 6.23 -12.66 2.66
C PHE A 334 7.72 -12.56 2.98
N LEU A 335 8.14 -11.52 3.71
CA LEU A 335 9.54 -11.37 4.10
C LEU A 335 10.00 -12.54 4.99
N LYS A 336 9.15 -13.01 5.92
CA LYS A 336 9.42 -14.20 6.73
C LYS A 336 9.65 -15.44 5.85
N GLU A 337 8.83 -15.64 4.82
CA GLU A 337 8.99 -16.74 3.88
C GLU A 337 10.31 -16.64 3.11
N ILE A 338 10.65 -15.45 2.57
CA ILE A 338 11.91 -15.23 1.84
C ILE A 338 13.11 -15.56 2.72
N ILE A 339 13.15 -15.03 3.95
CA ILE A 339 14.24 -15.27 4.90
C ILE A 339 14.35 -16.76 5.22
N SER A 340 13.23 -17.42 5.51
CA SER A 340 13.19 -18.86 5.78
C SER A 340 13.75 -19.67 4.60
N ARG A 341 13.32 -19.36 3.38
CA ARG A 341 13.80 -20.04 2.18
C ARG A 341 15.27 -19.79 1.89
N TYR A 342 15.74 -18.56 2.09
CA TYR A 342 17.16 -18.23 1.95
C TYR A 342 18.00 -19.01 2.97
N SER A 343 17.60 -19.03 4.24
CA SER A 343 18.28 -19.79 5.30
C SER A 343 18.31 -21.29 5.00
N ASN A 344 17.17 -21.87 4.58
CA ASN A 344 17.08 -23.26 4.18
C ASN A 344 17.98 -23.57 2.98
N TYR A 345 18.02 -22.70 1.98
CA TYR A 345 18.89 -22.83 0.82
C TYR A 345 20.38 -22.75 1.21
N TYR A 346 20.75 -21.79 2.07
CA TYR A 346 22.12 -21.58 2.51
C TYR A 346 22.64 -22.72 3.40
N ALA A 347 21.77 -23.30 4.23
CA ALA A 347 22.11 -24.38 5.15
C ALA A 347 22.15 -25.78 4.48
N ARG A 348 21.92 -25.89 3.17
CA ARG A 348 21.93 -27.19 2.49
C ARG A 348 23.30 -27.85 2.61
N GLN A 349 23.32 -28.99 3.27
CA GLN A 349 24.44 -29.92 3.22
C GLN A 349 24.23 -30.80 1.99
N GLY A 350 25.18 -30.78 1.05
CA GLY A 350 25.15 -31.73 -0.06
C GLY A 350 25.27 -33.15 0.49
N SER A 351 24.42 -34.06 0.05
CA SER A 351 24.59 -35.49 0.29
C SER A 351 25.37 -36.10 -0.88
N PRO A 352 26.38 -36.94 -0.63
CA PRO A 352 26.95 -37.75 -1.71
C PRO A 352 25.88 -38.68 -2.26
N ASP A 353 25.80 -38.80 -3.58
CA ASP A 353 24.88 -39.73 -4.24
C ASP A 353 25.55 -41.09 -4.41
N PHE A 354 24.83 -42.16 -4.06
CA PHE A 354 25.26 -43.53 -4.40
C PHE A 354 25.03 -43.80 -5.89
N ASN A 355 25.82 -44.71 -6.45
CA ASN A 355 25.43 -45.36 -7.69
C ASN A 355 24.22 -46.27 -7.41
N ILE A 356 23.04 -45.85 -7.88
CA ILE A 356 21.77 -46.49 -7.56
C ILE A 356 21.75 -47.94 -8.04
N GLU A 357 22.29 -48.21 -9.24
CA GLU A 357 22.32 -49.55 -9.82
C GLU A 357 23.21 -50.48 -9.00
N GLU A 358 24.38 -50.00 -8.59
CA GLU A 358 25.32 -50.77 -7.77
C GLU A 358 24.73 -51.12 -6.39
N VAL A 359 24.05 -50.18 -5.75
CA VAL A 359 23.35 -50.44 -4.47
C VAL A 359 22.20 -51.42 -4.67
N TYR A 360 21.44 -51.32 -5.76
CA TYR A 360 20.33 -52.22 -6.05
C TYR A 360 20.81 -53.66 -6.27
N ASP A 361 21.86 -53.85 -7.06
CA ASP A 361 22.44 -55.17 -7.33
C ASP A 361 22.95 -55.85 -6.05
N LEU A 362 23.54 -55.08 -5.13
CA LEU A 362 24.01 -55.58 -3.82
C LEU A 362 22.89 -56.00 -2.86
N LEU A 363 21.62 -55.61 -3.09
CA LEU A 363 20.49 -56.02 -2.25
C LEU A 363 20.03 -57.46 -2.51
N PHE A 364 20.38 -58.04 -3.66
CA PHE A 364 19.89 -59.35 -4.11
C PHE A 364 20.99 -60.39 -4.36
N GLN A 365 22.24 -60.06 -4.02
CA GLN A 365 23.34 -61.02 -3.85
C GLN A 365 23.34 -61.57 -2.42
#